data_AF-A0A7C1B286-F1
#
_entry.id   AF-A0A7C1B286-F1
#
_cell.length_a   1.000
_cell.length_b   1.000
_cell.length_c   1.000
_cell.angle_alpha   90.00
_cell.angle_beta   90.00
_cell.angle_gamma   90.00
#
_symmetry.space_group_name_H-M   'P 1'
#
loop_
_entity.id
_entity.type
_entity.pdbx_description
1 polymer ?
#
loop_
_entity_poly.entity_id
_entity_poly.type
_entity_poly.pdbx_seq_one_letter_code
_entity_poly.pdbx_strand_id
1 'polypeptide(L)'
;LIEEKAVDMFNIKLMKCGGITNGIKIANIAEAAGMECMVGCMSETGVSITAASHLVASARNITRADLDSSLTLVKDPAKGGVKIERGKVILPDGDGLGIEDVVVS
;
A
#
# COMPACT_ATOMS: atom_id res chain seq x y z
N LEU A 1 0.85 21.62 3.60
CA LEU A 1 -0.36 20.84 3.98
C LEU A 1 -0.52 20.75 5.49
N ILE A 2 0.45 20.15 6.20
CA ILE A 2 0.42 20.06 7.68
C ILE A 2 0.52 21.45 8.33
N GLU A 3 1.53 22.24 7.97
CA GLU A 3 1.75 23.59 8.53
C GLU A 3 0.53 24.50 8.31
N GLU A 4 -0.03 24.44 7.10
CA GLU A 4 -1.25 25.16 6.70
C GLU A 4 -2.54 24.58 7.30
N LYS A 5 -2.48 23.45 8.02
CA LYS A 5 -3.64 22.72 8.55
C LYS A 5 -4.74 22.49 7.50
N ALA A 6 -4.35 22.16 6.28
CA ALA A 6 -5.26 22.12 5.13
C ALA A 6 -5.97 20.77 4.94
N VAL A 7 -5.58 19.73 5.70
CA VAL A 7 -6.13 18.37 5.61
C VAL A 7 -6.08 17.70 6.99
N ASP A 8 -6.97 16.73 7.21
CA ASP A 8 -7.01 15.95 8.46
C ASP A 8 -6.25 14.61 8.38
N MET A 9 -6.01 14.11 7.16
CA MET A 9 -5.37 12.82 6.90
C MET A 9 -4.65 12.84 5.54
N PHE A 10 -3.64 11.99 5.37
CA PHE A 10 -2.98 11.76 4.09
C PHE A 10 -3.41 10.44 3.44
N ASN A 11 -3.67 10.48 2.13
CA ASN A 11 -3.74 9.29 1.28
C ASN A 11 -2.42 9.12 0.51
N ILE A 12 -1.59 8.18 0.98
CA ILE A 12 -0.32 7.79 0.39
C ILE A 12 -0.59 6.78 -0.73
N LYS A 13 -0.15 7.09 -1.96
CA LYS A 13 -0.11 6.13 -3.06
C LYS A 13 1.33 6.03 -3.52
N LEU A 14 1.87 4.81 -3.64
CA LEU A 14 3.27 4.61 -4.03
C LEU A 14 3.60 5.30 -5.36
N MET A 15 2.66 5.29 -6.31
CA MET A 15 2.83 5.96 -7.60
C MET A 15 2.88 7.49 -7.51
N LYS A 16 2.23 8.11 -6.52
CA LYS A 16 2.28 9.57 -6.33
C LYS A 16 3.58 10.04 -5.67
N CYS A 17 4.11 9.24 -4.74
CA CYS A 17 5.29 9.61 -3.98
C CYS A 17 6.60 9.03 -4.57
N GLY A 18 6.52 8.22 -5.62
CA GLY A 18 7.70 7.63 -6.25
C GLY A 18 8.28 6.45 -5.47
N GLY A 19 7.42 5.63 -4.85
CA GLY A 19 7.80 4.36 -4.23
C GLY A 19 7.81 4.33 -2.70
N ILE A 20 8.19 3.16 -2.16
CA ILE A 20 8.07 2.82 -0.73
C ILE A 20 8.84 3.78 0.16
N THR A 21 10.09 4.11 -0.19
CA THR A 21 10.96 4.98 0.61
C THR A 21 10.30 6.33 0.91
N ASN A 22 9.66 6.94 -0.09
CA ASN A 22 8.97 8.21 0.11
C ASN A 22 7.60 8.02 0.78
N GLY A 23 6.93 6.88 0.57
CA GLY A 23 5.75 6.49 1.35
C GLY A 23 6.03 6.44 2.85
N ILE A 24 7.13 5.80 3.27
CA ILE A 24 7.56 5.75 4.67
C ILE A 24 7.85 7.16 5.20
N LYS A 25 8.57 8.00 4.44
CA LYS A 25 8.83 9.39 4.85
C LYS A 25 7.55 10.18 5.09
N ILE A 26 6.56 10.05 4.21
CA ILE A 26 5.26 10.72 4.38
C ILE A 26 4.54 10.21 5.63
N ALA A 27 4.50 8.88 5.83
CA ALA A 27 3.90 8.29 7.02
C ALA A 27 4.56 8.80 8.32
N ASN A 28 5.89 8.83 8.37
CA ASN A 28 6.64 9.32 9.54
C ASN A 28 6.41 10.82 9.81
N ILE A 29 6.38 11.65 8.76
CA ILE A 29 6.11 13.09 8.90
C ILE A 29 4.68 13.31 9.41
N ALA A 30 3.70 12.56 8.90
CA ALA A 30 2.33 12.62 9.38
C ALA A 30 2.20 12.12 10.83
N GLU A 31 2.88 11.03 11.20
CA GLU A 31 2.90 10.51 12.58
C GLU A 31 3.45 11.54 13.56
N ALA A 32 4.57 12.18 13.21
CA ALA A 32 5.17 13.24 14.03
C ALA A 32 4.25 14.46 14.21
N ALA A 33 3.34 14.70 13.26
CA ALA A 33 2.31 15.73 13.34
C ALA A 33 1.02 15.26 14.04
N GLY A 34 0.98 14.02 14.55
CA GLY A 34 -0.22 13.44 15.16
C GLY A 34 -1.34 13.13 14.17
N MET A 35 -1.00 12.97 12.89
CA MET A 35 -1.96 12.72 11.81
C MET A 35 -1.93 11.26 11.37
N GLU A 36 -3.12 10.70 11.18
CA GLU A 36 -3.28 9.38 10.58
C GLU A 36 -3.03 9.42 9.07
N CYS A 37 -2.80 8.24 8.52
CA CYS A 37 -2.62 8.00 7.10
C CYS A 37 -3.50 6.85 6.61
N MET A 38 -3.78 6.92 5.32
CA MET A 38 -4.35 5.86 4.52
C MET A 38 -3.37 5.52 3.40
N VAL A 39 -3.24 4.25 3.05
CA VAL A 39 -2.52 3.86 1.83
C VAL A 39 -3.52 3.40 0.78
N GLY A 40 -3.42 3.96 -0.42
CA GLY A 40 -4.23 3.60 -1.56
C GLY A 40 -3.40 3.08 -2.75
N CYS A 41 -4.09 2.63 -3.78
CA CYS A 41 -3.51 2.17 -5.05
C CYS A 41 -4.11 2.90 -6.25
N MET A 42 -3.46 2.85 -7.41
CA MET A 42 -4.11 3.08 -8.70
C MET A 42 -4.70 1.74 -9.21
N SER A 43 -5.15 1.69 -10.47
CA SER A 43 -5.46 0.42 -11.15
C SER A 43 -4.16 -0.36 -11.37
N GLU A 44 -3.87 -1.29 -10.47
CA GLU A 44 -2.56 -1.93 -10.33
C GLU A 44 -2.72 -3.44 -10.09
N THR A 45 -1.65 -4.19 -10.34
CA THR A 45 -1.60 -5.65 -10.11
C THR A 45 -1.18 -5.99 -8.69
N GLY A 46 -1.31 -7.27 -8.33
CA GLY A 46 -0.93 -7.82 -7.04
C GLY A 46 0.49 -7.48 -6.60
N VAL A 47 1.43 -7.26 -7.53
CA VAL A 47 2.79 -6.81 -7.19
C VAL A 47 2.77 -5.47 -6.44
N SER A 48 2.10 -4.47 -7.01
CA SER A 48 2.04 -3.13 -6.40
C SER A 48 1.17 -3.13 -5.15
N ILE A 49 0.07 -3.87 -5.17
CA ILE A 49 -0.83 -4.01 -4.02
C ILE A 49 -0.10 -4.68 -2.84
N THR A 50 0.77 -5.66 -3.11
CA THR A 50 1.61 -6.27 -2.07
C THR A 50 2.61 -5.24 -1.50
N ALA A 51 3.32 -4.51 -2.35
CA ALA A 51 4.24 -3.46 -1.90
C ALA A 51 3.55 -2.39 -1.04
N ALA A 52 2.35 -1.94 -1.42
CA ALA A 52 1.55 -1.00 -0.66
C ALA A 52 1.05 -1.60 0.66
N SER A 53 0.70 -2.89 0.68
CA SER A 53 0.29 -3.61 1.89
C SER A 53 1.42 -3.72 2.92
N HIS A 54 2.67 -3.92 2.47
CA HIS A 54 3.82 -3.88 3.37
C HIS A 54 4.02 -2.49 3.97
N LEU A 55 3.77 -1.41 3.21
CA LEU A 55 3.80 -0.06 3.77
C LEU A 55 2.74 0.10 4.87
N VAL A 56 1.49 -0.33 4.62
CA VAL A 56 0.41 -0.31 5.62
C VAL A 56 0.84 -1.00 6.92
N ALA A 57 1.40 -2.20 6.83
CA ALA A 57 1.81 -2.96 8.01
C ALA A 57 3.04 -2.38 8.74
N SER A 58 3.82 -1.52 8.08
CA SER A 58 5.09 -1.01 8.63
C SER A 58 4.94 0.15 9.61
N ALA A 59 3.81 0.86 9.61
CA ALA A 59 3.63 2.07 10.41
C ALA A 59 2.28 2.10 11.13
N ARG A 60 2.30 2.43 12.42
CA ARG A 60 1.11 2.40 13.29
C ARG A 60 0.09 3.48 12.97
N ASN A 61 0.55 4.61 12.43
CA ASN A 61 -0.34 5.72 12.05
C ASN A 61 -1.04 5.49 10.70
N ILE A 62 -0.74 4.40 9.99
CA ILE A 62 -1.52 4.00 8.82
C ILE A 62 -2.69 3.14 9.29
N THR A 63 -3.86 3.75 9.40
CA THR A 63 -5.04 3.15 10.03
C THR A 63 -6.08 2.69 9.02
N ARG A 64 -5.87 2.98 7.72
CA ARG A 64 -6.78 2.66 6.61
C ARG A 64 -6.03 2.19 5.38
N ALA A 65 -6.66 1.32 4.60
CA ALA A 65 -6.13 0.80 3.35
C ALA A 65 -7.22 0.76 2.26
N ASP A 66 -6.88 1.21 1.06
CA ASP A 66 -7.66 1.17 -0.18
C ASP A 66 -6.83 0.44 -1.24
N LEU A 67 -6.84 -0.88 -1.10
CA LEU A 67 -5.94 -1.83 -1.77
C LEU A 67 -6.73 -2.91 -2.51
N ASP A 68 -7.83 -2.52 -3.17
CA ASP A 68 -8.77 -3.44 -3.80
C ASP A 68 -8.61 -3.54 -5.33
N SER A 69 -7.73 -2.75 -5.95
CA SER A 69 -7.70 -2.66 -7.41
C SER A 69 -7.30 -3.96 -8.11
N SER A 70 -6.49 -4.82 -7.48
CA SER A 70 -6.16 -6.14 -8.03
C SER A 70 -7.38 -7.08 -8.11
N LEU A 71 -8.40 -6.88 -7.28
CA LEU A 71 -9.66 -7.63 -7.34
C LEU A 71 -10.48 -7.34 -8.60
N THR A 72 -10.22 -6.20 -9.26
CA THR A 72 -10.91 -5.79 -10.48
C THR A 72 -10.30 -6.39 -11.75
N LEU A 73 -9.14 -7.04 -11.64
CA LEU A 73 -8.47 -7.68 -12.76
C LEU A 73 -9.16 -9.00 -13.12
N VAL A 74 -9.43 -9.20 -14.41
CA VAL A 74 -9.89 -10.51 -14.92
C VAL A 74 -8.86 -11.60 -14.63
N LYS A 75 -7.57 -11.24 -14.68
CA LYS A 75 -6.45 -12.11 -14.36
C LYS A 75 -5.28 -11.27 -13.87
N ASP A 76 -4.79 -11.55 -12.67
CA ASP A 76 -3.55 -10.98 -12.16
C ASP A 76 -2.35 -11.76 -12.73
N PRO A 77 -1.35 -11.10 -13.36
CA PRO A 77 -0.14 -11.78 -13.84
C PRO A 77 0.78 -12.24 -12.71
N ALA A 78 0.65 -11.69 -11.50
CA ALA A 78 1.50 -12.02 -10.36
C ALA A 78 1.07 -13.34 -9.70
N LYS A 79 2.03 -14.18 -9.35
CA LYS A 79 1.84 -15.31 -8.42
C LYS A 79 2.55 -15.04 -7.10
N GLY A 80 1.96 -15.54 -6.01
CA GLY A 80 2.39 -15.19 -4.66
C GLY A 80 1.87 -13.81 -4.25
N GLY A 81 2.56 -13.18 -3.30
CA GLY A 81 2.21 -11.87 -2.77
C GLY A 81 1.00 -11.89 -1.84
N VAL A 82 0.37 -10.73 -1.70
CA VAL A 82 -0.72 -10.49 -0.77
C VAL A 82 -2.00 -11.20 -1.20
N LYS A 83 -2.71 -11.78 -0.23
CA LYS A 83 -4.05 -12.35 -0.45
C LYS A 83 -5.09 -11.40 0.11
N ILE A 84 -6.19 -11.22 -0.62
CA ILE A 84 -7.33 -10.44 -0.15
C ILE A 84 -8.52 -11.38 0.02
N GLU A 85 -8.91 -11.63 1.28
CA GLU A 85 -9.98 -12.55 1.62
C GLU A 85 -10.96 -11.91 2.60
N ARG A 86 -12.25 -11.87 2.22
CA ARG A 86 -13.33 -11.36 3.08
C ARG A 86 -13.04 -9.97 3.65
N GLY A 87 -12.50 -9.07 2.83
CA GLY A 87 -12.14 -7.70 3.22
C GLY A 87 -10.87 -7.59 4.06
N LYS A 88 -10.08 -8.66 4.19
CA LYS A 88 -8.79 -8.65 4.89
C LYS A 88 -7.66 -8.79 3.89
N VAL A 89 -6.64 -7.95 4.07
CA VAL A 89 -5.36 -8.03 3.36
C VAL A 89 -4.42 -8.90 4.21
N ILE A 90 -3.96 -10.01 3.66
CA ILE A 90 -3.10 -11.00 4.33
C ILE A 90 -1.74 -10.97 3.64
N LEU A 91 -0.73 -10.48 4.35
CA LEU A 91 0.65 -10.44 3.84
C LEU A 91 1.20 -11.85 3.61
N PRO A 92 2.06 -12.03 2.60
CA PRO A 92 2.76 -13.29 2.41
C PRO A 92 3.77 -13.53 3.53
N ASP A 93 4.02 -14.80 3.83
CA ASP A 93 5.15 -15.22 4.65
C ASP A 93 6.45 -15.18 3.84
N GLY A 94 7.59 -15.11 4.54
CA GLY A 94 8.92 -15.16 3.93
C GLY A 94 9.51 -13.78 3.60
N ASP A 95 10.55 -13.78 2.77
CA ASP A 95 11.36 -12.59 2.51
C ASP A 95 10.79 -11.71 1.38
N GLY A 96 11.03 -10.41 1.50
CA GLY A 96 10.69 -9.43 0.46
C GLY A 96 9.19 -9.26 0.28
N LEU A 97 8.74 -9.20 -0.97
CA LEU A 97 7.32 -9.03 -1.33
C LEU A 97 6.58 -10.37 -1.48
N GLY A 98 7.24 -11.51 -1.32
CA GLY A 98 6.62 -12.82 -1.53
C GLY A 98 6.10 -13.08 -2.95
N ILE A 99 6.56 -12.31 -3.95
CA ILE A 99 6.24 -12.55 -5.37
C ILE A 99 7.09 -13.71 -5.87
N GLU A 100 6.44 -14.75 -6.37
CA GLU A 100 7.10 -15.98 -6.83
C GLU A 100 7.40 -15.94 -8.33
N ASP A 101 6.48 -15.37 -9.11
CA ASP A 101 6.53 -15.37 -10.57
C ASP A 101 5.64 -14.24 -11.13
N VAL A 102 5.96 -13.76 -12.32
CA VAL A 102 5.15 -12.77 -13.06
C VAL A 102 5.00 -13.28 -14.48
N VAL A 103 3.81 -13.77 -14.79
CA VAL A 103 3.52 -14.34 -16.11
C VAL A 103 3.19 -13.22 -17.09
N VAL A 104 4.13 -12.95 -17.99
CA VAL A 104 3.94 -12.05 -19.13
C VAL A 104 3.67 -12.92 -20.35
N SER A 105 2.48 -12.78 -20.95
CA SER A 105 2.08 -13.47 -22.18
C SER A 105 2.53 -12.71 -23.43
#